data_AF-A0A3D0YA08-F1
#
_entry.id   AF-A0A3D0YA08-F1
#
_cell.length_a   1.000
_cell.length_b   1.000
_cell.length_c   1.000
_cell.angle_alpha   90.00
_cell.angle_beta   90.00
_cell.angle_gamma   90.00
#
_symmetry.space_group_name_H-M   'P 1'
#
loop_
_entity.id
_entity.type
_entity.pdbx_description
1 polymer ?
#
loop_
_entity_poly.entity_id
_entity_poly.type
_entity_poly.pdbx_seq_one_letter_code
_entity_poly.pdbx_strand_id
1 'polypeptide(L)'
;MTNIVTIGGGTGSYTVLSGLKNLPDVSLSALVSMSDNGGSTGVLRDELGVLPPGDIRQCLVALSEHSEIVRSLINYRFSEGTLKGHSFGNIFLAALEKVTGDFVKGVEIASEILKVKGKVIPITKDKADLSILLSNDELIEGQVNITNTNIQELGFKKIFYKNNVQLNENAKLAIEQADYIIIGPGDYYVSIMPNLIVNGFKEAIMASKAKIILPINLTNKSGHTLHWKASNYLKDIESYLGKSVDIILINNEAPSREQIERYELQEGDGVLIQDDLDDDRVVRKVLISHLIPSISSVDTVRRSFIRHDSLKLADCVSSLIKEKNIKIIFDFDDVLFDNTKQLKTRMYSCLEKNGISKDVAEKYYKEVREAEFYLKDFISKLLIRHNISKVSQGDIYEEIMCKCKDFVNKDLLGIVNNLGKSNCYIVSNGEKDFQKDKINRSGIYSLFSEVNIVPKSKKDNIERICSENKDSRIIFIDDKPKFFNDLDMERCKNLKTILFDENGLEKLITEINKN
;
A
#
# COMPACT_ATOMS: atom_id res chain seq x y z
N MET A 1 -5.70 6.24 -12.44
CA MET A 1 -6.28 5.40 -11.38
C MET A 1 -5.35 4.22 -11.16
N THR A 2 -5.07 3.89 -9.90
CA THR A 2 -4.25 2.75 -9.50
C THR A 2 -5.07 1.46 -9.64
N ASN A 3 -4.57 0.50 -10.40
CA ASN A 3 -5.22 -0.80 -10.59
C ASN A 3 -4.82 -1.75 -9.45
N ILE A 4 -5.78 -2.17 -8.64
CA ILE A 4 -5.56 -3.15 -7.57
C ILE A 4 -6.35 -4.42 -7.90
N VAL A 5 -5.62 -5.52 -7.95
CA VAL A 5 -6.20 -6.86 -8.06
C VAL A 5 -6.24 -7.50 -6.67
N THR A 6 -7.38 -8.05 -6.27
CA THR A 6 -7.48 -8.88 -5.05
C THR A 6 -7.70 -10.33 -5.45
N ILE A 7 -7.01 -11.27 -4.80
CA ILE A 7 -7.07 -12.70 -5.12
C ILE A 7 -7.45 -13.46 -3.86
N GLY A 8 -8.55 -14.20 -3.90
CA GLY A 8 -8.98 -14.99 -2.75
C GLY A 8 -10.36 -15.61 -2.90
N GLY A 9 -11.04 -15.77 -1.77
CA GLY A 9 -12.41 -16.25 -1.68
C GLY A 9 -13.11 -15.76 -0.41
N GLY A 10 -14.36 -16.18 -0.25
CA GLY A 10 -15.17 -16.05 0.95
C GLY A 10 -15.24 -14.66 1.61
N THR A 11 -15.23 -14.69 2.94
CA THR A 11 -15.40 -13.50 3.80
C THR A 11 -14.15 -12.62 3.87
N GLY A 12 -12.96 -13.18 3.62
CA GLY A 12 -11.71 -12.42 3.54
C GLY A 12 -11.75 -11.43 2.38
N SER A 13 -12.10 -11.91 1.18
CA SER A 13 -12.26 -11.07 -0.01
C SER A 13 -13.35 -10.02 0.18
N TYR A 14 -14.49 -10.39 0.77
CA TYR A 14 -15.55 -9.44 1.13
C TYR A 14 -15.02 -8.29 2.01
N THR A 15 -14.20 -8.60 3.00
CA THR A 15 -13.66 -7.63 3.95
C THR A 15 -12.70 -6.65 3.25
N VAL A 16 -11.75 -7.18 2.47
CA VAL A 16 -10.80 -6.36 1.71
C VAL A 16 -11.53 -5.45 0.73
N LEU A 17 -12.41 -5.99 -0.10
CA LEU A 17 -13.13 -5.23 -1.12
C LEU A 17 -14.05 -4.16 -0.53
N SER A 18 -14.72 -4.47 0.60
CA SER A 18 -15.61 -3.50 1.27
C SER A 18 -14.88 -2.27 1.77
N GLY A 19 -13.61 -2.41 2.16
CA GLY A 19 -12.74 -1.30 2.52
C GLY A 19 -12.21 -0.56 1.29
N LEU A 20 -11.59 -1.30 0.38
CA LEU A 20 -10.89 -0.73 -0.77
C LEU A 20 -11.80 0.02 -1.74
N LYS A 21 -13.09 -0.34 -1.86
CA LYS A 21 -14.02 0.33 -2.80
C LYS A 21 -14.21 1.82 -2.52
N ASN A 22 -13.97 2.23 -1.27
CA ASN A 22 -14.11 3.63 -0.85
C ASN A 22 -12.84 4.43 -1.11
N LEU A 23 -11.75 3.78 -1.52
CA LEU A 23 -10.54 4.48 -1.89
C LEU A 23 -10.75 5.30 -3.17
N PRO A 24 -10.27 6.55 -3.18
CA PRO A 24 -10.32 7.41 -4.35
C PRO A 24 -9.27 6.95 -5.37
N ASP A 25 -9.55 7.20 -6.66
CA ASP A 25 -8.62 6.96 -7.76
C ASP A 25 -8.08 5.52 -7.87
N VAL A 26 -8.82 4.54 -7.34
CA VAL A 26 -8.53 3.11 -7.43
C VAL A 26 -9.52 2.41 -8.35
N SER A 27 -9.01 1.51 -9.19
CA SER A 27 -9.78 0.55 -9.98
C SER A 27 -9.57 -0.85 -9.42
N LEU A 28 -10.66 -1.52 -9.03
CA LEU A 28 -10.61 -2.83 -8.38
C LEU A 28 -10.96 -3.95 -9.34
N SER A 29 -10.17 -5.03 -9.32
CA SER A 29 -10.50 -6.31 -9.96
C SER A 29 -10.37 -7.45 -8.96
N ALA A 30 -11.48 -8.10 -8.62
CA ALA A 30 -11.51 -9.23 -7.70
C ALA A 30 -11.43 -10.55 -8.48
N LEU A 31 -10.33 -11.29 -8.31
CA LEU A 31 -10.18 -12.65 -8.82
C LEU A 31 -10.63 -13.65 -7.77
N VAL A 32 -11.54 -14.53 -8.16
CA VAL A 32 -12.25 -15.41 -7.24
C VAL A 32 -12.13 -16.87 -7.65
N SER A 33 -11.86 -17.75 -6.69
CA SER A 33 -11.80 -19.20 -6.90
C SER A 33 -13.14 -19.80 -7.31
N MET A 34 -13.12 -20.73 -8.28
CA MET A 34 -14.30 -21.47 -8.75
C MET A 34 -14.35 -22.91 -8.20
N SER A 35 -13.72 -23.18 -7.05
CA SER A 35 -13.63 -24.54 -6.48
C SER A 35 -14.71 -24.91 -5.48
N ASP A 36 -15.53 -23.96 -5.02
CA ASP A 36 -16.53 -24.21 -3.96
C ASP A 36 -17.55 -25.28 -4.34
N ASN A 37 -17.83 -26.18 -3.41
CA ASN A 37 -18.84 -27.23 -3.52
C ASN A 37 -19.69 -27.37 -2.25
N GLY A 38 -19.72 -26.36 -1.39
CA GLY A 38 -20.44 -26.38 -0.12
C GLY A 38 -21.84 -25.78 -0.15
N GLY A 39 -22.72 -26.30 0.72
CA GLY A 39 -24.06 -25.76 0.99
C GLY A 39 -24.87 -25.47 -0.27
N SER A 40 -25.48 -24.28 -0.32
CA SER A 40 -26.27 -23.83 -1.48
C SER A 40 -25.47 -23.81 -2.79
N THR A 41 -24.15 -23.59 -2.74
CA THR A 41 -23.30 -23.58 -3.93
C THR A 41 -23.18 -24.98 -4.51
N GLY A 42 -22.85 -25.97 -3.65
CA GLY A 42 -22.72 -27.37 -4.04
C GLY A 42 -24.00 -27.94 -4.65
N VAL A 43 -25.15 -27.72 -4.01
CA VAL A 43 -26.44 -28.20 -4.53
C VAL A 43 -26.73 -27.65 -5.93
N LEU A 44 -26.54 -26.34 -6.16
CA LEU A 44 -26.78 -25.76 -7.47
C LEU A 44 -25.79 -26.29 -8.53
N ARG A 45 -24.53 -26.49 -8.15
CA ARG A 45 -23.51 -27.07 -9.03
C ARG A 45 -23.86 -28.51 -9.44
N ASP A 46 -24.33 -29.32 -8.51
CA ASP A 46 -24.68 -30.72 -8.76
C ASP A 46 -25.99 -30.85 -9.56
N GLU A 47 -27.01 -30.06 -9.23
CA GLU A 47 -28.33 -30.14 -9.88
C GLU A 47 -28.38 -29.41 -11.23
N LEU A 48 -27.71 -28.26 -11.35
CA LEU A 48 -27.78 -27.42 -12.54
C LEU A 48 -26.50 -27.46 -13.36
N GLY A 49 -25.39 -28.01 -12.87
CA GLY A 49 -24.12 -28.05 -13.60
C GLY A 49 -23.48 -26.67 -13.82
N VAL A 50 -23.83 -25.69 -12.98
CA VAL A 50 -23.31 -24.31 -13.02
C VAL A 50 -21.97 -24.17 -12.29
N LEU A 51 -21.22 -23.10 -12.57
CA LEU A 51 -20.05 -22.76 -11.76
C LEU A 51 -20.48 -22.24 -10.38
N PRO A 52 -19.63 -22.41 -9.34
CA PRO A 52 -20.03 -22.08 -7.99
C PRO A 52 -20.22 -20.57 -7.77
N PRO A 53 -21.44 -20.10 -7.44
CA PRO A 53 -21.72 -18.67 -7.36
C PRO A 53 -21.34 -18.01 -6.03
N GLY A 54 -21.06 -18.79 -4.98
CA GLY A 54 -20.99 -18.32 -3.59
C GLY A 54 -19.99 -17.18 -3.36
N ASP A 55 -18.72 -17.41 -3.69
CA ASP A 55 -17.66 -16.41 -3.47
C ASP A 55 -17.74 -15.22 -4.44
N ILE A 56 -18.20 -15.46 -5.66
CA ILE A 56 -18.49 -14.40 -6.64
C ILE A 56 -19.58 -13.47 -6.09
N ARG A 57 -20.68 -14.04 -5.58
CA ARG A 57 -21.76 -13.29 -4.94
C ARG A 57 -21.22 -12.41 -3.82
N GLN A 58 -20.35 -12.93 -2.96
CA GLN A 58 -19.75 -12.13 -1.87
C GLN A 58 -18.99 -10.92 -2.42
N CYS A 59 -18.17 -11.11 -3.46
CA CYS A 59 -17.41 -10.02 -4.07
C CYS A 59 -18.31 -8.98 -4.74
N LEU A 60 -19.37 -9.41 -5.44
CA LEU A 60 -20.36 -8.52 -6.04
C LEU A 60 -21.05 -7.66 -4.97
N VAL A 61 -21.47 -8.27 -3.84
CA VAL A 61 -22.12 -7.52 -2.76
C VAL A 61 -21.16 -6.58 -2.02
N ALA A 62 -19.89 -6.96 -1.89
CA ALA A 62 -18.86 -6.11 -1.30
C ALA A 62 -18.69 -4.82 -2.12
N LEU A 63 -18.55 -4.96 -3.44
CA LEU A 63 -18.30 -3.87 -4.38
C LEU A 63 -19.55 -3.11 -4.85
N SER A 64 -20.76 -3.59 -4.55
CA SER A 64 -22.01 -2.95 -4.93
C SER A 64 -22.19 -1.56 -4.28
N GLU A 65 -22.61 -0.58 -5.08
CA GLU A 65 -23.07 0.76 -4.65
C GLU A 65 -24.60 0.87 -4.55
N HIS A 66 -25.31 -0.26 -4.63
CA HIS A 66 -26.75 -0.28 -4.44
C HIS A 66 -27.15 -0.06 -2.97
N SER A 67 -28.41 0.32 -2.76
CA SER A 67 -29.01 0.45 -1.43
C SER A 67 -28.87 -0.81 -0.58
N GLU A 68 -28.75 -0.65 0.74
CA GLU A 68 -28.61 -1.75 1.71
C GLU A 68 -29.69 -2.84 1.59
N ILE A 69 -30.92 -2.49 1.19
CA ILE A 69 -31.99 -3.48 0.98
C ILE A 69 -31.68 -4.44 -0.17
N VAL A 70 -31.08 -3.95 -1.26
CA VAL A 70 -30.68 -4.78 -2.41
C VAL A 70 -29.50 -5.66 -2.03
N ARG A 71 -28.52 -5.12 -1.30
CA ARG A 71 -27.39 -5.90 -0.77
C ARG A 71 -27.89 -7.01 0.17
N SER A 72 -28.86 -6.68 1.02
CA SER A 72 -29.53 -7.64 1.93
C SER A 72 -30.31 -8.71 1.17
N LEU A 73 -30.99 -8.34 0.07
CA LEU A 73 -31.69 -9.28 -0.80
C LEU A 73 -30.72 -10.30 -1.42
N ILE A 74 -29.60 -9.86 -1.98
CA ILE A 74 -28.59 -10.77 -2.55
C ILE A 74 -28.00 -11.70 -1.48
N ASN A 75 -27.80 -11.19 -0.27
CA ASN A 75 -27.33 -11.98 0.87
C ASN A 75 -28.40 -12.87 1.50
N TYR A 76 -29.68 -12.68 1.15
CA TYR A 76 -30.78 -13.41 1.77
C TYR A 76 -30.61 -14.91 1.59
N ARG A 77 -30.85 -15.64 2.68
CA ARG A 77 -30.88 -17.10 2.75
C ARG A 77 -32.27 -17.52 3.20
N PHE A 78 -32.89 -18.39 2.41
CA PHE A 78 -34.21 -18.91 2.73
C PHE A 78 -34.14 -19.82 3.96
N SER A 79 -35.00 -19.59 4.96
CA SER A 79 -35.05 -20.37 6.20
C SER A 79 -36.04 -21.55 6.15
N GLU A 80 -36.96 -21.53 5.20
CA GLU A 80 -38.09 -22.46 5.11
C GLU A 80 -38.51 -22.70 3.65
N GLY A 81 -39.43 -23.65 3.46
CA GLY A 81 -39.94 -24.04 2.15
C GLY A 81 -38.95 -24.87 1.34
N THR A 82 -39.25 -25.03 0.04
CA THR A 82 -38.44 -25.83 -0.90
C THR A 82 -37.06 -25.24 -1.17
N LEU A 83 -36.90 -23.92 -1.00
CA LEU A 83 -35.64 -23.23 -1.17
C LEU A 83 -34.81 -23.15 0.12
N LYS A 84 -35.25 -23.79 1.22
CA LYS A 84 -34.58 -23.73 2.52
C LYS A 84 -33.08 -24.01 2.39
N GLY A 85 -32.26 -23.12 2.93
CA GLY A 85 -30.80 -23.20 2.89
C GLY A 85 -30.18 -22.56 1.65
N HIS A 86 -30.92 -22.33 0.56
CA HIS A 86 -30.40 -21.61 -0.60
C HIS A 86 -30.21 -20.13 -0.32
N SER A 87 -29.23 -19.54 -0.97
CA SER A 87 -29.16 -18.08 -1.07
C SER A 87 -29.86 -17.60 -2.34
N PHE A 88 -30.65 -16.52 -2.21
CA PHE A 88 -31.21 -15.82 -3.36
C PHE A 88 -30.13 -15.40 -4.36
N GLY A 89 -29.04 -14.79 -3.90
CA GLY A 89 -27.94 -14.38 -4.79
C GLY A 89 -27.29 -15.54 -5.55
N ASN A 90 -27.20 -16.72 -4.92
CA ASN A 90 -26.66 -17.91 -5.60
C ASN A 90 -27.62 -18.41 -6.69
N ILE A 91 -28.92 -18.45 -6.40
CA ILE A 91 -29.96 -18.81 -7.39
C ILE A 91 -29.96 -17.79 -8.53
N PHE A 92 -29.87 -16.50 -8.22
CA PHE A 92 -29.82 -15.41 -9.19
C PHE A 92 -28.64 -15.57 -10.18
N LEU A 93 -27.43 -15.85 -9.66
CA LEU A 93 -26.25 -16.07 -10.50
C LEU A 93 -26.35 -17.35 -11.33
N ALA A 94 -26.84 -18.45 -10.74
CA ALA A 94 -27.05 -19.69 -11.46
C ALA A 94 -28.08 -19.51 -12.60
N ALA A 95 -29.15 -18.75 -12.35
CA ALA A 95 -30.14 -18.42 -13.37
C ALA A 95 -29.54 -17.56 -14.48
N LEU A 96 -28.72 -16.56 -14.14
CA LEU A 96 -28.02 -15.75 -15.15
C LEU A 96 -27.12 -16.61 -16.04
N GLU A 97 -26.34 -17.53 -15.47
CA GLU A 97 -25.53 -18.47 -16.26
C GLU A 97 -26.39 -19.31 -17.21
N LYS A 98 -27.53 -19.81 -16.75
CA LYS A 98 -28.44 -20.59 -17.60
C LYS A 98 -29.07 -19.78 -18.72
N VAL A 99 -29.37 -18.51 -18.47
CA VAL A 99 -29.93 -17.61 -19.49
C VAL A 99 -28.88 -17.17 -20.51
N THR A 100 -27.65 -16.89 -20.06
CA THR A 100 -26.57 -16.43 -20.95
C THR A 100 -25.85 -17.57 -21.67
N GLY A 101 -25.87 -18.79 -21.11
CA GLY A 101 -25.03 -19.91 -21.53
C GLY A 101 -23.54 -19.74 -21.18
N ASP A 102 -23.18 -18.69 -20.43
CA ASP A 102 -21.81 -18.34 -20.08
C ASP A 102 -21.79 -17.66 -18.71
N PHE A 103 -21.11 -18.29 -17.74
CA PHE A 103 -21.02 -17.79 -16.36
C PHE A 103 -20.34 -16.42 -16.30
N VAL A 104 -19.28 -16.18 -17.08
CA VAL A 104 -18.56 -14.89 -17.08
C VAL A 104 -19.49 -13.78 -17.54
N LYS A 105 -20.24 -14.02 -18.61
CA LYS A 105 -21.27 -13.08 -19.07
C LYS A 105 -22.39 -12.88 -18.03
N GLY A 106 -22.76 -13.95 -17.32
CA GLY A 106 -23.70 -13.87 -16.20
C GLY A 106 -23.19 -12.96 -15.07
N VAL A 107 -21.91 -13.05 -14.72
CA VAL A 107 -21.27 -12.19 -13.71
C VAL A 107 -21.18 -10.74 -14.17
N GLU A 108 -20.92 -10.48 -15.45
CA GLU A 108 -20.93 -9.14 -16.04
C GLU A 108 -22.32 -8.48 -15.91
N ILE A 109 -23.38 -9.19 -16.30
CA ILE A 109 -24.76 -8.71 -16.16
C ILE A 109 -25.13 -8.50 -14.69
N ALA A 110 -24.74 -9.43 -13.80
CA ALA A 110 -24.96 -9.27 -12.37
C ALA A 110 -24.24 -8.02 -11.82
N SER A 111 -23.04 -7.72 -12.32
CA SER A 111 -22.26 -6.54 -11.93
C SER A 111 -22.97 -5.24 -12.33
N GLU A 112 -23.58 -5.21 -13.51
CA GLU A 112 -24.38 -4.07 -13.98
C GLU A 112 -25.64 -3.87 -13.11
N ILE A 113 -26.41 -4.96 -12.89
CA ILE A 113 -27.64 -4.93 -12.07
C ILE A 113 -27.33 -4.46 -10.65
N LEU A 114 -26.20 -4.88 -10.09
CA LEU A 114 -25.79 -4.56 -8.73
C LEU A 114 -24.97 -3.27 -8.62
N LYS A 115 -24.75 -2.54 -9.73
CA LYS A 115 -23.93 -1.31 -9.75
C LYS A 115 -22.60 -1.51 -9.03
N VAL A 116 -21.86 -2.51 -9.47
CA VAL A 116 -20.57 -2.89 -8.89
C VAL A 116 -19.50 -1.86 -9.25
N LYS A 117 -18.80 -1.33 -8.24
CA LYS A 117 -17.65 -0.45 -8.41
C LYS A 117 -16.36 -1.27 -8.56
N GLY A 118 -16.07 -1.69 -9.79
CA GLY A 118 -14.92 -2.52 -10.13
C GLY A 118 -15.33 -3.72 -10.98
N LYS A 119 -14.47 -4.72 -11.05
CA LYS A 119 -14.71 -5.97 -11.78
C LYS A 119 -14.65 -7.16 -10.82
N VAL A 120 -15.56 -8.11 -10.98
CA VAL A 120 -15.51 -9.41 -10.31
C VAL A 120 -15.29 -10.46 -11.39
N ILE A 121 -14.19 -11.20 -11.30
CA ILE A 121 -13.69 -12.05 -12.38
C ILE A 121 -13.47 -13.46 -11.80
N PRO A 122 -14.16 -14.48 -12.33
CA PRO A 122 -13.82 -15.87 -12.04
C PRO A 122 -12.39 -16.14 -12.47
N ILE A 123 -11.56 -16.71 -11.59
CA ILE A 123 -10.14 -16.98 -11.91
C ILE A 123 -10.00 -17.99 -13.06
N THR A 124 -10.99 -18.84 -13.25
CA THR A 124 -11.11 -19.80 -14.34
C THR A 124 -12.56 -19.84 -14.83
N LYS A 125 -12.76 -20.26 -16.08
CA LYS A 125 -14.08 -20.62 -16.63
C LYS A 125 -14.33 -22.13 -16.61
N ASP A 126 -13.32 -22.91 -16.24
CA ASP A 126 -13.38 -24.37 -16.24
C ASP A 126 -13.98 -24.88 -14.93
N LYS A 127 -14.50 -26.11 -14.97
CA LYS A 127 -14.92 -26.82 -13.75
C LYS A 127 -13.70 -27.14 -12.89
N ALA A 128 -13.63 -26.52 -11.72
CA ALA A 128 -12.49 -26.65 -10.81
C ALA A 128 -12.79 -27.65 -9.67
N ASP A 129 -12.54 -28.93 -9.92
CA ASP A 129 -12.69 -30.02 -8.92
C ASP A 129 -11.42 -30.12 -8.08
N LEU A 130 -11.40 -29.43 -6.93
CA LEU A 130 -10.25 -29.35 -6.02
C LEU A 130 -10.01 -30.69 -5.31
N SER A 131 -8.74 -31.09 -5.17
CA SER A 131 -8.36 -32.29 -4.43
C SER A 131 -7.03 -32.11 -3.70
N ILE A 132 -6.89 -32.79 -2.57
CA ILE A 132 -5.63 -32.90 -1.81
C ILE A 132 -5.21 -34.36 -1.74
N LEU A 133 -3.95 -34.63 -2.08
CA LEU A 133 -3.27 -35.87 -1.79
C LEU A 133 -2.50 -35.71 -0.47
N LEU A 134 -2.72 -36.64 0.45
CA LEU A 134 -2.07 -36.68 1.75
C LEU A 134 -0.81 -37.56 1.73
N SER A 135 0.00 -37.49 2.78
CA SER A 135 1.26 -38.24 2.89
C SER A 135 1.06 -39.76 2.95
N ASN A 136 -0.11 -40.20 3.40
CA ASN A 136 -0.54 -41.60 3.41
C ASN A 136 -1.14 -42.07 2.07
N ASP A 137 -1.02 -41.28 0.99
CA ASP A 137 -1.60 -41.50 -0.33
C ASP A 137 -3.14 -41.48 -0.40
N GLU A 138 -3.81 -41.06 0.66
CA GLU A 138 -5.25 -40.82 0.65
C GLU A 138 -5.58 -39.57 -0.18
N LEU A 139 -6.61 -39.68 -1.02
CA LEU A 139 -7.11 -38.59 -1.86
C LEU A 139 -8.39 -38.02 -1.26
N ILE A 140 -8.35 -36.75 -0.88
CA ILE A 140 -9.51 -36.01 -0.38
C ILE A 140 -10.04 -35.10 -1.49
N GLU A 141 -11.31 -35.25 -1.82
CA GLU A 141 -11.94 -34.55 -2.94
C GLU A 141 -12.98 -33.54 -2.49
N GLY A 142 -12.95 -32.36 -3.10
CA GLY A 142 -13.93 -31.32 -2.86
C GLY A 142 -13.63 -30.46 -1.64
N GLN A 143 -13.97 -29.18 -1.74
CA GLN A 143 -13.68 -28.18 -0.73
C GLN A 143 -14.25 -28.56 0.65
N VAL A 144 -15.50 -29.02 0.71
CA VAL A 144 -16.16 -29.39 1.98
C VAL A 144 -15.40 -30.50 2.71
N ASN A 145 -14.97 -31.53 1.99
CA ASN A 145 -14.24 -32.64 2.60
C ASN A 145 -12.87 -32.18 3.05
N ILE A 146 -12.15 -31.42 2.21
CA ILE A 146 -10.86 -30.81 2.57
C ILE A 146 -10.98 -29.97 3.84
N THR A 147 -12.00 -29.12 3.95
CA THR A 147 -12.25 -28.29 5.14
C THR A 147 -12.47 -29.12 6.41
N ASN A 148 -13.04 -30.33 6.29
CA ASN A 148 -13.32 -31.21 7.42
C ASN A 148 -12.20 -32.21 7.73
N THR A 149 -11.15 -32.28 6.90
CA THR A 149 -10.00 -33.17 7.09
C THR A 149 -8.91 -32.52 7.93
N ASN A 150 -8.33 -33.29 8.87
CA ASN A 150 -7.12 -32.90 9.60
C ASN A 150 -5.86 -33.17 8.75
N ILE A 151 -5.57 -32.25 7.83
CA ILE A 151 -4.41 -32.31 6.92
C ILE A 151 -3.08 -32.30 7.69
N GLN A 152 -2.99 -31.59 8.83
CA GLN A 152 -1.76 -31.51 9.61
C GLN A 152 -1.37 -32.84 10.24
N GLU A 153 -2.35 -33.59 10.74
CA GLU A 153 -2.13 -34.92 11.32
C GLU A 153 -1.79 -35.96 10.25
N LEU A 154 -2.52 -35.94 9.12
CA LEU A 154 -2.36 -36.93 8.05
C LEU A 154 -1.18 -36.61 7.11
N GLY A 155 -0.68 -35.38 7.16
CA GLY A 155 0.42 -34.88 6.33
C GLY A 155 -0.03 -34.41 4.95
N PHE A 156 0.40 -33.21 4.56
CA PHE A 156 0.16 -32.66 3.23
C PHE A 156 1.20 -33.17 2.23
N LYS A 157 0.75 -33.67 1.06
CA LYS A 157 1.63 -34.06 -0.05
C LYS A 157 1.45 -33.16 -1.27
N LYS A 158 0.21 -32.91 -1.72
CA LYS A 158 -0.06 -32.05 -2.87
C LYS A 158 -1.52 -31.57 -2.90
N ILE A 159 -1.75 -30.35 -3.38
CA ILE A 159 -3.08 -29.86 -3.79
C ILE A 159 -3.11 -29.65 -5.31
N PHE A 160 -4.21 -30.03 -5.96
CA PHE A 160 -4.37 -29.94 -7.42
C PHE A 160 -5.84 -29.95 -7.82
N TYR A 161 -6.11 -29.62 -9.09
CA TYR A 161 -7.41 -29.83 -9.72
C TYR A 161 -7.42 -31.15 -10.50
N LYS A 162 -8.49 -31.95 -10.36
CA LYS A 162 -8.65 -33.19 -11.15
C LYS A 162 -8.79 -32.92 -12.65
N ASN A 163 -9.48 -31.83 -12.98
CA ASN A 163 -9.66 -31.40 -14.36
C ASN A 163 -8.51 -30.46 -14.77
N ASN A 164 -8.33 -30.29 -16.07
CA ASN A 164 -7.48 -29.22 -16.58
C ASN A 164 -8.16 -27.87 -16.36
N VAL A 165 -7.62 -27.07 -15.45
CA VAL A 165 -8.17 -25.76 -15.07
C VAL A 165 -7.21 -24.67 -15.52
N GLN A 166 -7.64 -23.87 -16.48
CA GLN A 166 -6.85 -22.79 -17.10
C GLN A 166 -7.25 -21.43 -16.55
N LEU A 167 -6.27 -20.53 -16.48
CA LEU A 167 -6.50 -19.15 -16.10
C LEU A 167 -7.43 -18.47 -17.10
N ASN A 168 -8.46 -17.80 -16.60
CA ASN A 168 -9.35 -16.98 -17.41
C ASN A 168 -8.55 -15.82 -18.02
N GLU A 169 -8.67 -15.58 -19.33
CA GLU A 169 -7.99 -14.47 -20.01
C GLU A 169 -8.31 -13.10 -19.38
N ASN A 170 -9.53 -12.89 -18.89
CA ASN A 170 -9.88 -11.66 -18.17
C ASN A 170 -9.10 -11.54 -16.84
N ALA A 171 -8.84 -12.66 -16.17
CA ALA A 171 -8.05 -12.68 -14.94
C ALA A 171 -6.56 -12.44 -15.24
N LYS A 172 -6.04 -13.03 -16.32
CA LYS A 172 -4.68 -12.79 -16.82
C LYS A 172 -4.46 -11.30 -17.14
N LEU A 173 -5.36 -10.70 -17.92
CA LEU A 173 -5.29 -9.27 -18.26
C LEU A 173 -5.33 -8.38 -17.01
N ALA A 174 -6.16 -8.73 -16.02
CA ALA A 174 -6.22 -7.98 -14.77
C ALA A 174 -4.88 -8.05 -14.01
N ILE A 175 -4.23 -9.22 -13.94
CA ILE A 175 -2.92 -9.42 -13.32
C ILE A 175 -1.82 -8.62 -14.06
N GLU A 176 -1.84 -8.63 -15.38
CA GLU A 176 -0.86 -7.92 -16.23
C GLU A 176 -0.97 -6.39 -16.11
N GLN A 177 -2.18 -5.87 -15.93
CA GLN A 177 -2.47 -4.43 -15.82
C GLN A 177 -2.44 -3.91 -14.38
N ALA A 178 -2.21 -4.77 -13.40
CA ALA A 178 -2.21 -4.41 -11.99
C ALA A 178 -0.99 -3.55 -11.62
N ASP A 179 -1.21 -2.55 -10.78
CA ASP A 179 -0.13 -1.86 -10.05
C ASP A 179 0.15 -2.58 -8.73
N TYR A 180 -0.90 -3.14 -8.12
CA TYR A 180 -0.83 -3.91 -6.87
C TYR A 180 -1.69 -5.17 -6.95
N ILE A 181 -1.19 -6.25 -6.37
CA ILE A 181 -1.91 -7.52 -6.21
C ILE A 181 -1.97 -7.85 -4.73
N ILE A 182 -3.18 -8.00 -4.17
CA ILE A 182 -3.41 -8.38 -2.78
C ILE A 182 -3.85 -9.85 -2.76
N ILE A 183 -3.07 -10.71 -2.10
CA ILE A 183 -3.38 -12.13 -1.99
C ILE A 183 -3.93 -12.42 -0.60
N GLY A 184 -5.20 -12.79 -0.54
CA GLY A 184 -5.92 -13.01 0.71
C GLY A 184 -6.36 -11.72 1.41
N PRO A 185 -6.67 -11.79 2.72
CA PRO A 185 -6.57 -12.96 3.59
C PRO A 185 -7.66 -14.00 3.30
N GLY A 186 -7.52 -15.22 3.81
CA GLY A 186 -8.50 -16.28 3.59
C GLY A 186 -8.04 -17.64 4.09
N ASP A 187 -8.95 -18.62 4.11
CA ASP A 187 -8.60 -20.00 4.44
C ASP A 187 -7.57 -20.53 3.45
N TYR A 188 -6.46 -21.06 3.97
CA TYR A 188 -5.25 -21.30 3.19
C TYR A 188 -5.50 -22.29 2.05
N TYR A 189 -5.95 -23.50 2.38
CA TYR A 189 -6.09 -24.59 1.40
C TYR A 189 -7.31 -24.44 0.49
N VAL A 190 -8.35 -23.74 0.93
CA VAL A 190 -9.65 -23.72 0.25
C VAL A 190 -10.08 -22.36 -0.29
N SER A 191 -9.39 -21.27 0.06
CA SER A 191 -9.67 -19.92 -0.47
C SER A 191 -8.45 -19.27 -1.12
N ILE A 192 -7.23 -19.55 -0.65
CA ILE A 192 -6.00 -18.96 -1.24
C ILE A 192 -5.41 -19.91 -2.28
N MET A 193 -5.01 -21.11 -1.84
CA MET A 193 -4.35 -22.10 -2.69
C MET A 193 -5.07 -22.44 -3.99
N PRO A 194 -6.41 -22.58 -4.03
CA PRO A 194 -7.11 -22.90 -5.27
C PRO A 194 -6.87 -21.87 -6.37
N ASN A 195 -6.67 -20.60 -6.01
CA ASN A 195 -6.33 -19.57 -6.98
C ASN A 195 -4.89 -19.72 -7.52
N LEU A 196 -3.94 -20.09 -6.66
CA LEU A 196 -2.52 -20.12 -6.98
C LEU A 196 -2.11 -21.30 -7.89
N ILE A 197 -2.89 -22.39 -7.85
CA ILE A 197 -2.61 -23.63 -8.59
C ILE A 197 -3.28 -23.71 -9.97
N VAL A 198 -3.98 -22.66 -10.39
CA VAL A 198 -4.58 -22.57 -11.73
C VAL A 198 -3.47 -22.51 -12.78
N ASN A 199 -3.58 -23.31 -13.84
CA ASN A 199 -2.57 -23.32 -14.90
C ASN A 199 -2.51 -21.94 -15.58
N GLY A 200 -1.30 -21.38 -15.73
CA GLY A 200 -1.09 -20.03 -16.26
C GLY A 200 -1.04 -18.92 -15.19
N PHE A 201 -1.47 -19.20 -13.95
CA PHE A 201 -1.47 -18.20 -12.88
C PHE A 201 -0.06 -17.77 -12.49
N LYS A 202 0.82 -18.74 -12.24
CA LYS A 202 2.21 -18.48 -11.86
C LYS A 202 2.94 -17.66 -12.92
N GLU A 203 2.75 -18.02 -14.18
CA GLU A 203 3.36 -17.33 -15.33
C GLU A 203 2.88 -15.87 -15.41
N ALA A 204 1.56 -15.63 -15.23
CA ALA A 204 1.00 -14.28 -15.22
C ALA A 204 1.55 -13.44 -14.05
N ILE A 205 1.65 -14.02 -12.85
CA ILE A 205 2.20 -13.36 -11.66
C ILE A 205 3.68 -13.01 -11.83
N MET A 206 4.47 -13.93 -12.40
CA MET A 206 5.89 -13.72 -12.67
C MET A 206 6.13 -12.65 -13.75
N ALA A 207 5.26 -12.57 -14.77
CA ALA A 207 5.33 -11.55 -15.81
C ALA A 207 4.85 -10.17 -15.33
N SER A 208 4.00 -10.13 -14.30
CA SER A 208 3.44 -8.89 -13.76
C SER A 208 4.48 -8.06 -13.01
N LYS A 209 4.47 -6.75 -13.29
CA LYS A 209 5.26 -5.73 -12.58
C LYS A 209 4.57 -5.22 -11.31
N ALA A 210 3.37 -5.71 -11.02
CA ALA A 210 2.60 -5.32 -9.86
C ALA A 210 3.33 -5.68 -8.57
N LYS A 211 3.19 -4.82 -7.56
CA LYS A 211 3.67 -5.10 -6.21
C LYS A 211 2.69 -6.02 -5.50
N ILE A 212 3.20 -7.10 -4.92
CA ILE A 212 2.39 -8.08 -4.20
C ILE A 212 2.32 -7.68 -2.72
N ILE A 213 1.10 -7.55 -2.23
CA ILE A 213 0.77 -7.32 -0.82
C ILE A 213 0.16 -8.61 -0.27
N LEU A 214 0.71 -9.10 0.84
CA LEU A 214 0.21 -10.26 1.56
C LEU A 214 -0.27 -9.85 2.96
N PRO A 215 -1.58 -9.68 3.18
CA PRO A 215 -2.14 -9.64 4.51
C PRO A 215 -2.09 -11.03 5.14
N ILE A 216 -1.26 -11.19 6.17
CA ILE A 216 -1.19 -12.43 6.93
C ILE A 216 -2.51 -12.64 7.67
N ASN A 217 -3.00 -13.88 7.68
CA ASN A 217 -4.20 -14.24 8.43
C ASN A 217 -4.05 -13.84 9.92
N LEU A 218 -5.17 -13.60 10.61
CA LEU A 218 -5.15 -13.31 12.06
C LEU A 218 -5.19 -14.58 12.91
N THR A 219 -5.79 -15.63 12.35
CA THR A 219 -6.01 -16.90 13.02
C THR A 219 -5.68 -18.04 12.07
N ASN A 220 -5.13 -19.11 12.65
CA ASN A 220 -4.99 -20.41 12.05
C ASN A 220 -6.32 -21.16 12.01
N LYS A 221 -6.31 -22.29 11.30
CA LYS A 221 -7.45 -23.17 11.13
C LYS A 221 -7.11 -24.56 11.68
N SER A 222 -7.98 -25.09 12.54
CA SER A 222 -7.79 -26.40 13.14
C SER A 222 -7.61 -27.48 12.08
N GLY A 223 -6.60 -28.33 12.26
CA GLY A 223 -6.24 -29.40 11.34
C GLY A 223 -5.65 -28.96 10.00
N HIS A 224 -5.52 -27.67 9.74
CA HIS A 224 -4.99 -27.14 8.47
C HIS A 224 -3.69 -26.37 8.70
N THR A 225 -3.75 -25.33 9.55
CA THR A 225 -2.64 -24.41 9.77
C THR A 225 -2.41 -24.12 11.25
N LEU A 226 -2.94 -24.92 12.18
CA LEU A 226 -2.75 -24.72 13.62
C LEU A 226 -1.25 -24.58 13.96
N HIS A 227 -0.91 -23.61 14.79
CA HIS A 227 0.46 -23.22 15.13
C HIS A 227 1.35 -22.72 13.98
N TRP A 228 0.81 -22.47 12.77
CA TRP A 228 1.56 -21.74 11.76
C TRP A 228 1.83 -20.31 12.23
N LYS A 229 3.04 -19.85 11.94
CA LYS A 229 3.50 -18.48 12.12
C LYS A 229 3.43 -17.72 10.81
N ALA A 230 3.60 -16.40 10.86
CA ALA A 230 3.61 -15.55 9.67
C ALA A 230 4.63 -16.03 8.61
N SER A 231 5.82 -16.48 9.05
CA SER A 231 6.85 -17.02 8.16
C SER A 231 6.43 -18.28 7.39
N ASN A 232 5.56 -19.13 7.96
CA ASN A 232 5.05 -20.32 7.28
C ASN A 232 4.19 -19.95 6.08
N TYR A 233 3.24 -19.03 6.26
CA TYR A 233 2.38 -18.54 5.18
C TYR A 233 3.19 -17.87 4.07
N LEU A 234 4.13 -16.99 4.45
CA LEU A 234 4.98 -16.28 3.50
C LEU A 234 5.78 -17.26 2.64
N LYS A 235 6.49 -18.20 3.28
CA LYS A 235 7.34 -19.17 2.59
C LYS A 235 6.54 -20.02 1.61
N ASP A 236 5.39 -20.53 2.03
CA ASP A 236 4.60 -21.42 1.19
C ASP A 236 3.99 -20.65 0.01
N ILE A 237 3.42 -19.46 0.24
CA ILE A 237 2.89 -18.59 -0.83
C ILE A 237 3.97 -18.24 -1.85
N GLU A 238 5.13 -17.73 -1.42
CA GLU A 238 6.21 -17.36 -2.35
C GLU A 238 6.68 -18.55 -3.21
N SER A 239 6.62 -19.78 -2.68
CA SER A 239 6.94 -20.99 -3.44
C SER A 239 5.99 -21.23 -4.62
N TYR A 240 4.68 -21.00 -4.43
CA TYR A 240 3.68 -21.11 -5.48
C TYR A 240 3.75 -19.95 -6.47
N LEU A 241 4.00 -18.73 -5.99
CA LEU A 241 4.15 -17.55 -6.86
C LEU A 241 5.42 -17.63 -7.72
N GLY A 242 6.48 -18.27 -7.23
CA GLY A 242 7.80 -18.26 -7.88
C GLY A 242 8.50 -16.89 -7.85
N LYS A 243 8.00 -15.95 -7.05
CA LYS A 243 8.58 -14.64 -6.79
C LYS A 243 8.28 -14.21 -5.35
N SER A 244 9.11 -13.32 -4.83
CA SER A 244 8.93 -12.74 -3.51
C SER A 244 7.72 -11.82 -3.45
N VAL A 245 7.06 -11.81 -2.30
CA VAL A 245 6.06 -10.78 -1.94
C VAL A 245 6.79 -9.47 -1.65
N ASP A 246 6.21 -8.34 -2.06
CA ASP A 246 6.82 -7.01 -1.87
C ASP A 246 6.51 -6.40 -0.49
N ILE A 247 5.29 -6.64 0.02
CA ILE A 247 4.80 -6.06 1.27
C ILE A 247 4.05 -7.12 2.07
N ILE A 248 4.44 -7.31 3.33
CA ILE A 248 3.81 -8.26 4.24
C ILE A 248 3.07 -7.48 5.32
N LEU A 249 1.73 -7.53 5.30
CA LEU A 249 0.93 -6.84 6.31
C LEU A 249 0.68 -7.78 7.49
N ILE A 250 1.08 -7.34 8.67
CA ILE A 250 0.92 -8.10 9.92
C ILE A 250 0.16 -7.24 10.91
N ASN A 251 -0.85 -7.85 11.52
CA ASN A 251 -1.57 -7.24 12.62
C ASN A 251 -0.72 -7.22 13.89
N ASN A 252 -0.63 -6.07 14.56
CA ASN A 252 0.12 -5.91 15.81
C ASN A 252 -0.75 -5.61 17.05
N GLU A 253 -2.07 -5.81 16.95
CA GLU A 253 -3.01 -5.63 18.06
C GLU A 253 -3.64 -6.99 18.45
N ALA A 254 -3.62 -7.32 19.74
CA ALA A 254 -4.23 -8.56 20.23
C ALA A 254 -5.77 -8.51 20.10
N PRO A 255 -6.45 -9.62 19.75
CA PRO A 255 -7.91 -9.71 19.83
C PRO A 255 -8.42 -9.51 21.27
N SER A 256 -9.71 -9.23 21.41
CA SER A 256 -10.32 -9.15 22.75
C SER A 256 -10.32 -10.52 23.44
N ARG A 257 -10.32 -10.54 24.78
CA ARG A 257 -10.36 -11.79 25.54
C ARG A 257 -11.53 -12.69 25.14
N GLU A 258 -12.71 -12.10 24.92
CA GLU A 258 -13.89 -12.85 24.48
C GLU A 258 -13.72 -13.43 23.07
N GLN A 259 -13.06 -12.70 22.16
CA GLN A 259 -12.75 -13.22 20.82
C GLN A 259 -11.80 -14.42 20.90
N ILE A 260 -10.76 -14.33 21.74
CA ILE A 260 -9.78 -15.41 21.96
C ILE A 260 -10.48 -16.65 22.51
N GLU A 261 -11.21 -16.51 23.62
CA GLU A 261 -11.92 -17.62 24.28
C GLU A 261 -12.87 -18.34 23.30
N ARG A 262 -13.65 -17.58 22.52
CA ARG A 262 -14.56 -18.18 21.52
C ARG A 262 -13.82 -18.89 20.39
N TYR A 263 -12.68 -18.35 19.94
CA TYR A 263 -11.91 -18.94 18.84
C TYR A 263 -11.14 -20.18 19.27
N GLU A 264 -10.55 -20.17 20.46
CA GLU A 264 -9.87 -21.34 21.03
C GLU A 264 -10.86 -22.49 21.27
N LEU A 265 -12.08 -22.19 21.74
CA LEU A 265 -13.15 -23.18 21.82
C LEU A 265 -13.55 -23.75 20.45
N GLN A 266 -13.45 -22.96 19.39
CA GLN A 266 -13.85 -23.38 18.04
C GLN A 266 -12.74 -24.16 17.31
N GLU A 267 -11.48 -23.75 17.44
CA GLU A 267 -10.37 -24.19 16.60
C GLU A 267 -9.20 -24.82 17.38
N GLY A 268 -9.16 -24.68 18.70
CA GLY A 268 -8.10 -25.19 19.57
C GLY A 268 -7.11 -24.13 20.05
N ASP A 269 -6.25 -24.52 20.98
CA ASP A 269 -5.17 -23.69 21.52
C ASP A 269 -4.12 -23.37 20.43
N GLY A 270 -3.47 -22.20 20.54
CA GLY A 270 -2.48 -21.73 19.56
C GLY A 270 -3.06 -21.35 18.19
N VAL A 271 -4.36 -21.03 18.15
CA VAL A 271 -5.03 -20.59 16.92
C VAL A 271 -4.61 -19.19 16.49
N LEU A 272 -4.14 -18.32 17.38
CA LEU A 272 -3.67 -16.99 16.99
C LEU A 272 -2.35 -17.10 16.24
N ILE A 273 -2.23 -16.37 15.12
CA ILE A 273 -0.99 -16.35 14.35
C ILE A 273 0.08 -15.57 15.10
N GLN A 274 1.28 -16.15 15.16
CA GLN A 274 2.46 -15.52 15.74
C GLN A 274 3.25 -14.79 14.66
N ASP A 275 3.63 -13.54 14.93
CA ASP A 275 4.59 -12.78 14.14
C ASP A 275 6.02 -13.16 14.54
N ASP A 276 6.74 -13.81 13.63
CA ASP A 276 8.13 -14.23 13.80
C ASP A 276 9.05 -13.68 12.71
N LEU A 277 8.58 -12.67 11.96
CA LEU A 277 9.30 -12.14 10.80
C LEU A 277 10.16 -10.94 11.17
N ASP A 278 11.47 -11.07 11.01
CA ASP A 278 12.42 -9.95 11.02
C ASP A 278 12.84 -9.65 9.57
N ASP A 279 11.99 -8.90 8.85
CA ASP A 279 12.10 -8.65 7.42
C ASP A 279 11.65 -7.21 7.09
N ASP A 280 12.46 -6.49 6.32
CA ASP A 280 12.22 -5.07 5.95
C ASP A 280 10.92 -4.86 5.16
N ARG A 281 10.36 -5.92 4.55
CA ARG A 281 9.09 -5.89 3.82
C ARG A 281 7.87 -5.90 4.75
N VAL A 282 8.07 -6.12 6.04
CA VAL A 282 6.99 -6.24 7.03
C VAL A 282 6.47 -4.88 7.44
N VAL A 283 5.17 -4.67 7.24
CA VAL A 283 4.44 -3.50 7.69
C VAL A 283 3.48 -3.91 8.80
N ARG A 284 3.82 -3.52 10.02
CA ARG A 284 3.02 -3.79 11.22
C ARG A 284 2.01 -2.67 11.44
N LYS A 285 0.72 -3.02 11.43
CA LYS A 285 -0.38 -2.10 11.66
C LYS A 285 -1.47 -2.77 12.48
N VAL A 286 -2.33 -1.94 13.07
CA VAL A 286 -3.55 -2.42 13.68
C VAL A 286 -4.52 -2.77 12.56
N LEU A 287 -4.80 -4.06 12.37
CA LEU A 287 -5.62 -4.54 11.25
C LEU A 287 -6.85 -5.32 11.70
N ILE A 288 -6.97 -5.66 12.99
CA ILE A 288 -8.08 -6.43 13.55
C ILE A 288 -9.32 -5.58 13.82
N SER A 289 -10.50 -6.20 13.70
CA SER A 289 -11.77 -5.69 14.20
C SER A 289 -12.15 -6.37 15.52
N HIS A 290 -12.62 -5.58 16.48
CA HIS A 290 -13.14 -6.07 17.76
C HIS A 290 -14.65 -6.32 17.75
N LEU A 291 -15.30 -6.18 16.60
CA LEU A 291 -16.72 -6.48 16.46
C LEU A 291 -16.93 -8.00 16.47
N ILE A 292 -17.81 -8.47 17.35
CA ILE A 292 -18.24 -9.88 17.39
C ILE A 292 -19.49 -10.02 16.52
N PRO A 293 -19.44 -10.79 15.41
CA PRO A 293 -20.60 -10.95 14.55
C PRO A 293 -21.75 -11.67 15.28
N SER A 294 -22.98 -11.22 15.07
CA SER A 294 -24.16 -11.96 15.51
C SER A 294 -24.31 -13.26 14.72
N ILE A 295 -24.64 -14.36 15.40
CA ILE A 295 -24.94 -15.64 14.79
C ILE A 295 -26.45 -15.67 14.53
N SER A 296 -26.85 -15.83 13.26
CA SER A 296 -28.25 -16.13 12.93
C SER A 296 -28.49 -17.63 13.11
N SER A 297 -29.62 -18.01 13.71
CA SER A 297 -30.02 -19.42 13.91
C SER A 297 -30.25 -20.18 12.59
N VAL A 298 -30.29 -19.48 11.46
CA VAL A 298 -30.48 -20.05 10.11
C VAL A 298 -29.14 -20.32 9.41
N ASP A 299 -28.04 -19.75 9.90
CA ASP A 299 -26.72 -19.98 9.31
C ASP A 299 -26.09 -21.26 9.87
N THR A 300 -26.03 -22.28 9.03
CA THR A 300 -25.36 -23.55 9.32
C THR A 300 -23.83 -23.47 9.18
N VAL A 301 -23.29 -22.31 8.78
CA VAL A 301 -21.86 -22.10 8.51
C VAL A 301 -21.15 -21.56 9.76
N ARG A 302 -20.06 -22.21 10.17
CA ARG A 302 -19.16 -21.71 11.24
C ARG A 302 -18.63 -20.33 10.86
N ARG A 303 -19.05 -19.28 11.56
CA ARG A 303 -18.58 -17.91 11.33
C ARG A 303 -17.30 -17.63 12.12
N SER A 304 -16.36 -16.95 11.48
CA SER A 304 -15.18 -16.38 12.17
C SER A 304 -15.59 -15.18 13.05
N PHE A 305 -15.16 -15.19 14.32
CA PHE A 305 -15.24 -14.10 15.31
C PHE A 305 -14.05 -13.12 15.32
N ILE A 306 -12.92 -13.46 14.68
CA ILE A 306 -11.70 -12.65 14.59
C ILE A 306 -11.48 -12.35 13.12
N ARG A 307 -11.61 -11.08 12.75
CA ARG A 307 -11.53 -10.64 11.35
C ARG A 307 -10.68 -9.40 11.22
N HIS A 308 -10.15 -9.22 10.01
CA HIS A 308 -9.61 -7.93 9.62
C HIS A 308 -10.71 -6.87 9.65
N ASP A 309 -10.34 -5.66 10.04
CA ASP A 309 -11.16 -4.48 9.88
C ASP A 309 -10.97 -3.94 8.46
N SER A 310 -12.07 -3.82 7.72
CA SER A 310 -12.03 -3.39 6.33
C SER A 310 -11.49 -1.97 6.16
N LEU A 311 -11.79 -1.06 7.08
CA LEU A 311 -11.36 0.33 6.99
C LEU A 311 -9.88 0.44 7.34
N LYS A 312 -9.44 -0.18 8.45
CA LYS A 312 -8.01 -0.18 8.82
C LYS A 312 -7.13 -0.80 7.74
N LEU A 313 -7.58 -1.89 7.11
CA LEU A 313 -6.87 -2.52 6.00
C LEU A 313 -6.81 -1.58 4.78
N ALA A 314 -7.92 -0.93 4.42
CA ALA A 314 -7.95 0.01 3.31
C ALA A 314 -7.06 1.24 3.56
N ASP A 315 -7.03 1.78 4.78
CA ASP A 315 -6.17 2.89 5.16
C ASP A 315 -4.68 2.50 5.05
N CYS A 316 -4.32 1.30 5.50
CA CYS A 316 -2.96 0.77 5.35
C CYS A 316 -2.57 0.63 3.87
N VAL A 317 -3.45 0.05 3.04
CA VAL A 317 -3.20 -0.06 1.59
C VAL A 317 -3.11 1.32 0.95
N SER A 318 -3.98 2.26 1.33
CA SER A 318 -3.97 3.64 0.86
C SER A 318 -2.65 4.35 1.16
N SER A 319 -2.11 4.22 2.38
CA SER A 319 -0.81 4.81 2.72
C SER A 319 0.32 4.24 1.86
N LEU A 320 0.31 2.92 1.62
CA LEU A 320 1.32 2.24 0.79
C LEU A 320 1.25 2.61 -0.69
N ILE A 321 0.07 3.01 -1.18
CA ILE A 321 -0.13 3.54 -2.53
C ILE A 321 0.32 5.00 -2.60
N LYS A 322 -0.09 5.83 -1.63
CA LYS A 322 0.25 7.26 -1.56
C LYS A 322 1.75 7.49 -1.42
N GLU A 323 2.44 6.68 -0.62
CA GLU A 323 3.90 6.69 -0.49
C GLU A 323 4.64 6.46 -1.81
N LYS A 324 3.98 5.94 -2.87
CA LYS A 324 4.63 5.66 -4.17
C LYS A 324 4.24 6.61 -5.30
N ASN A 325 3.19 7.42 -5.14
CA ASN A 325 2.70 8.28 -6.22
C ASN A 325 2.90 9.78 -6.01
N ILE A 326 3.48 10.19 -4.87
CA ILE A 326 3.84 11.59 -4.60
C ILE A 326 5.35 11.73 -4.53
N LYS A 327 5.89 12.67 -5.29
CA LYS A 327 7.30 13.07 -5.23
C LYS A 327 7.41 14.53 -4.85
N ILE A 328 8.37 14.87 -3.99
CA ILE A 328 8.52 16.23 -3.49
C ILE A 328 9.94 16.73 -3.77
N ILE A 329 9.99 17.87 -4.44
CA ILE A 329 11.21 18.62 -4.72
C ILE A 329 11.25 19.78 -3.74
N PHE A 330 12.28 19.80 -2.89
CA PHE A 330 12.48 20.85 -1.90
C PHE A 330 13.58 21.81 -2.34
N ASP A 331 13.35 23.12 -2.18
CA ASP A 331 14.48 24.01 -1.94
C ASP A 331 15.13 23.66 -0.60
N PHE A 332 16.43 23.95 -0.50
CA PHE A 332 17.15 23.79 0.74
C PHE A 332 17.02 25.04 1.62
N ASP A 333 17.44 26.20 1.11
CA ASP A 333 17.49 27.43 1.90
C ASP A 333 16.10 27.99 2.19
N ASP A 334 15.86 28.30 3.46
CA ASP A 334 14.61 28.85 4.01
C ASP A 334 13.37 27.95 3.82
N VAL A 335 13.58 26.69 3.39
CA VAL A 335 12.58 25.61 3.37
C VAL A 335 13.03 24.47 4.30
N LEU A 336 14.02 23.67 3.87
CA LEU A 336 14.60 22.59 4.69
C LEU A 336 15.57 23.10 5.75
N PHE A 337 16.20 24.25 5.52
CA PHE A 337 17.27 24.80 6.35
C PHE A 337 17.05 26.29 6.61
N ASP A 338 17.00 26.68 7.87
CA ASP A 338 16.82 28.07 8.29
C ASP A 338 18.09 28.90 8.05
N ASN A 339 18.20 29.40 6.83
CA ASN A 339 19.34 30.17 6.37
C ASN A 339 19.23 31.64 6.83
N THR A 340 18.04 32.23 6.68
CA THR A 340 17.82 33.66 6.85
C THR A 340 17.71 34.10 8.30
N LYS A 341 17.17 33.29 9.22
CA LYS A 341 17.11 33.66 10.64
C LYS A 341 18.26 33.03 11.41
N GLN A 342 18.41 31.71 11.37
CA GLN A 342 19.35 31.01 12.24
C GLN A 342 20.81 31.10 11.76
N LEU A 343 21.11 30.69 10.52
CA LEU A 343 22.49 30.72 10.02
C LEU A 343 23.06 32.15 10.00
N LYS A 344 22.29 33.13 9.53
CA LYS A 344 22.72 34.55 9.55
C LYS A 344 22.96 35.08 10.96
N THR A 345 22.06 34.80 11.91
CA THR A 345 22.25 35.22 13.31
C THR A 345 23.51 34.62 13.90
N ARG A 346 23.75 33.33 13.63
CA ARG A 346 24.99 32.66 14.06
C ARG A 346 26.22 33.26 13.42
N MET A 347 26.19 33.51 12.12
CA MET A 347 27.27 34.17 11.37
C MET A 347 27.64 35.52 11.98
N TYR A 348 26.66 36.39 12.25
CA TYR A 348 26.93 37.69 12.87
C TYR A 348 27.46 37.55 14.30
N SER A 349 26.88 36.64 15.10
CA SER A 349 27.38 36.39 16.46
C SER A 349 28.85 35.91 16.47
N CYS A 350 29.24 35.05 15.53
CA CYS A 350 30.64 34.62 15.38
C CYS A 350 31.57 35.78 15.00
N LEU A 351 31.13 36.66 14.10
CA LEU A 351 31.91 37.83 13.69
C LEU A 351 32.06 38.84 14.84
N GLU A 352 31.00 39.05 15.63
CA GLU A 352 31.01 39.93 16.81
C GLU A 352 32.00 39.48 17.88
N LYS A 353 32.02 38.18 18.21
CA LYS A 353 33.02 37.61 19.13
C LYS A 353 34.46 37.89 18.69
N ASN A 354 34.68 38.04 17.39
CA ASN A 354 36.00 38.27 16.81
C ASN A 354 36.32 39.75 16.57
N GLY A 355 35.42 40.67 16.95
CA GLY A 355 35.64 42.11 16.92
C GLY A 355 35.02 42.85 15.73
N ILE A 356 34.12 42.21 14.97
CA ILE A 356 33.37 42.84 13.88
C ILE A 356 31.93 43.02 14.34
N SER A 357 31.50 44.27 14.57
CA SER A 357 30.12 44.52 15.03
C SER A 357 29.07 44.03 14.02
N LYS A 358 27.90 43.60 14.51
CA LYS A 358 26.80 43.14 13.67
C LYS A 358 26.41 44.18 12.60
N ASP A 359 26.32 45.46 12.94
CA ASP A 359 25.95 46.52 11.99
C ASP A 359 26.92 46.60 10.79
N VAL A 360 28.21 46.44 11.05
CA VAL A 360 29.25 46.43 10.02
C VAL A 360 29.11 45.19 9.13
N ALA A 361 28.95 44.02 9.74
CA ALA A 361 28.77 42.77 9.02
C ALA A 361 27.49 42.77 8.17
N GLU A 362 26.38 43.29 8.69
CA GLU A 362 25.11 43.40 7.97
C GLU A 362 25.19 44.37 6.79
N LYS A 363 25.83 45.54 6.98
CA LYS A 363 26.04 46.49 5.89
C LYS A 363 26.86 45.87 4.77
N TYR A 364 27.97 45.23 5.12
CA TYR A 364 28.83 44.57 4.13
C TYR A 364 28.13 43.39 3.44
N TYR A 365 27.35 42.60 4.19
CA TYR A 365 26.56 41.51 3.64
C TYR A 365 25.59 41.99 2.56
N LYS A 366 24.92 43.13 2.78
CA LYS A 366 24.04 43.74 1.76
C LYS A 366 24.80 44.15 0.50
N GLU A 367 26.02 44.71 0.65
CA GLU A 367 26.87 45.10 -0.49
C GLU A 367 27.31 43.90 -1.33
N VAL A 368 27.62 42.75 -0.72
CA VAL A 368 28.15 41.57 -1.45
C VAL A 368 27.07 40.58 -1.90
N ARG A 369 25.86 40.64 -1.36
CA ARG A 369 24.76 39.70 -1.68
C ARG A 369 24.20 39.88 -3.09
N GLU A 370 24.42 41.03 -3.72
CA GLU A 370 24.03 41.25 -5.12
C GLU A 370 24.88 40.43 -6.11
N ALA A 371 25.98 39.81 -5.66
CA ALA A 371 26.81 38.84 -6.38
C ALA A 371 26.65 37.40 -5.82
N GLU A 372 27.27 36.39 -6.44
CA GLU A 372 27.34 35.02 -5.89
C GLU A 372 28.02 35.05 -4.51
N PHE A 373 27.23 34.89 -3.45
CA PHE A 373 27.70 34.98 -2.07
C PHE A 373 28.48 33.72 -1.67
N TYR A 374 29.74 33.90 -1.27
CA TYR A 374 30.57 32.85 -0.68
C TYR A 374 31.01 33.25 0.73
N LEU A 375 30.68 32.41 1.73
CA LEU A 375 30.89 32.75 3.14
C LEU A 375 32.37 32.94 3.50
N LYS A 376 33.28 32.14 2.92
CA LYS A 376 34.72 32.29 3.19
C LYS A 376 35.28 33.60 2.66
N ASP A 377 34.85 34.03 1.47
CA ASP A 377 35.25 35.31 0.90
C ASP A 377 34.69 36.48 1.71
N PHE A 378 33.44 36.36 2.16
CA PHE A 378 32.81 37.34 3.03
C PHE A 378 33.60 37.51 4.34
N ILE A 379 33.95 36.41 5.01
CA ILE A 379 34.76 36.43 6.23
C ILE A 379 36.15 37.01 5.94
N SER A 380 36.84 36.52 4.91
CA SER A 380 38.20 36.98 4.54
C SER A 380 38.26 38.49 4.34
N LYS A 381 37.33 39.03 3.55
CA LYS A 381 37.30 40.47 3.24
C LYS A 381 37.01 41.31 4.48
N LEU A 382 36.15 40.85 5.39
CA LEU A 382 35.90 41.53 6.66
C LEU A 382 37.12 41.52 7.59
N LEU A 383 37.80 40.38 7.71
CA LEU A 383 39.01 40.27 8.53
C LEU A 383 40.12 41.22 8.02
N ILE A 384 40.32 41.27 6.70
CA ILE A 384 41.29 42.19 6.06
C ILE A 384 40.89 43.65 6.31
N ARG A 385 39.62 44.00 6.06
CA ARG A 385 39.13 45.38 6.19
C ARG A 385 39.27 45.95 7.61
N HIS A 386 39.21 45.08 8.62
CA HIS A 386 39.29 45.45 10.04
C HIS A 386 40.65 45.14 10.68
N ASN A 387 41.67 44.75 9.89
CA ASN A 387 43.02 44.40 10.37
C ASN A 387 43.00 43.32 11.49
N ILE A 388 42.15 42.31 11.35
CA ILE A 388 42.04 41.21 12.32
C ILE A 388 42.92 40.04 11.86
N SER A 389 43.98 39.75 12.61
CA SER A 389 44.93 38.65 12.31
C SER A 389 44.96 37.54 13.36
N LYS A 390 44.28 37.73 14.51
CA LYS A 390 44.29 36.80 15.66
C LYS A 390 43.50 35.49 15.44
N VAL A 391 42.69 35.42 14.38
CA VAL A 391 41.80 34.31 14.07
C VAL A 391 41.81 34.10 12.55
N SER A 392 41.81 32.85 12.11
CA SER A 392 41.79 32.57 10.67
C SER A 392 40.36 32.59 10.12
N GLN A 393 40.22 32.82 8.81
CA GLN A 393 38.94 32.67 8.11
C GLN A 393 38.37 31.25 8.26
N GLY A 394 39.25 30.23 8.31
CA GLY A 394 38.85 28.84 8.51
C GLY A 394 38.19 28.61 9.87
N ASP A 395 38.76 29.17 10.94
CA ASP A 395 38.24 29.01 12.30
C ASP A 395 36.84 29.61 12.45
N ILE A 396 36.63 30.82 11.92
CA ILE A 396 35.31 31.47 11.95
C ILE A 396 34.31 30.68 11.09
N TYR A 397 34.74 30.21 9.91
CA TYR A 397 33.88 29.41 9.03
C TYR A 397 33.43 28.12 9.73
N GLU A 398 34.35 27.38 10.35
CA GLU A 398 34.02 26.17 11.11
C GLU A 398 33.12 26.46 12.32
N GLU A 399 33.37 27.55 13.06
CA GLU A 399 32.53 27.94 14.20
C GLU A 399 31.07 28.22 13.77
N ILE A 400 30.87 28.78 12.58
CA ILE A 400 29.54 29.03 12.01
C ILE A 400 28.89 27.72 11.56
N MET A 401 29.63 26.93 10.78
CA MET A 401 29.09 25.76 10.06
C MET A 401 28.92 24.53 10.95
N CYS A 402 29.60 24.43 12.10
CA CYS A 402 29.46 23.29 13.01
C CYS A 402 28.05 23.12 13.60
N LYS A 403 27.19 24.14 13.48
CA LYS A 403 25.82 24.16 14.00
C LYS A 403 24.73 23.93 12.95
N CYS A 404 25.09 23.62 11.70
CA CYS A 404 24.13 23.41 10.61
C CYS A 404 23.02 22.39 10.93
N LYS A 405 23.30 21.33 11.71
CA LYS A 405 22.30 20.34 12.11
C LYS A 405 21.16 20.93 12.95
N ASP A 406 21.44 21.99 13.73
CA ASP A 406 20.47 22.63 14.61
C ASP A 406 19.47 23.52 13.81
N PHE A 407 19.79 23.85 12.56
CA PHE A 407 19.02 24.80 11.73
C PHE A 407 18.06 24.10 10.75
N VAL A 408 17.93 22.78 10.82
CA VAL A 408 17.07 22.01 9.92
C VAL A 408 15.61 22.06 10.39
N ASN A 409 14.69 22.20 9.43
CA ASN A 409 13.25 22.14 9.68
C ASN A 409 12.82 20.71 10.03
N LYS A 410 12.56 20.46 11.32
CA LYS A 410 12.21 19.12 11.84
C LYS A 410 10.87 18.60 11.34
N ASP A 411 9.89 19.48 11.13
CA ASP A 411 8.56 19.08 10.68
C ASP A 411 8.62 18.56 9.24
N LEU A 412 9.37 19.27 8.37
CA LEU A 412 9.62 18.80 7.00
C LEU A 412 10.47 17.53 6.96
N LEU A 413 11.42 17.35 7.89
CA LEU A 413 12.14 16.07 8.00
C LEU A 413 11.22 14.90 8.38
N GLY A 414 10.21 15.14 9.21
CA GLY A 414 9.17 14.13 9.49
C GLY A 414 8.47 13.69 8.21
N ILE A 415 8.12 14.64 7.33
CA ILE A 415 7.52 14.36 6.02
C ILE A 415 8.49 13.58 5.11
N VAL A 416 9.76 14.01 5.03
CA VAL A 416 10.78 13.32 4.20
C VAL A 416 10.97 11.88 4.63
N ASN A 417 11.04 11.62 5.94
CA ASN A 417 11.17 10.26 6.47
C ASN A 417 9.94 9.41 6.18
N ASN A 418 8.74 9.97 6.28
CA ASN A 418 7.50 9.26 5.98
C ASN A 418 7.34 8.94 4.48
N LEU A 419 7.77 9.84 3.58
CA LEU A 419 7.70 9.61 2.13
C LEU A 419 8.78 8.66 1.63
N GLY A 420 9.90 8.56 2.34
CA GLY A 420 11.03 7.73 1.95
C GLY A 420 11.92 8.35 0.87
N LYS A 421 13.19 7.92 0.86
CA LYS A 421 14.27 8.51 0.06
C LYS A 421 13.94 8.63 -1.44
N SER A 422 13.35 7.59 -2.04
CA SER A 422 13.04 7.53 -3.48
C SER A 422 12.04 8.60 -3.97
N ASN A 423 11.39 9.30 -3.04
CA ASN A 423 10.35 10.27 -3.34
C ASN A 423 10.73 11.72 -3.02
N CYS A 424 11.92 11.93 -2.44
CA CYS A 424 12.37 13.24 -1.97
C CYS A 424 13.60 13.70 -2.77
N TYR A 425 13.56 14.93 -3.27
CA TYR A 425 14.63 15.55 -4.06
C TYR A 425 15.00 16.91 -3.48
N ILE A 426 16.27 17.31 -3.54
CA ILE A 426 16.69 18.69 -3.27
C ILE A 426 17.05 19.34 -4.60
N VAL A 427 16.47 20.50 -4.90
CA VAL A 427 16.90 21.39 -5.98
C VAL A 427 17.10 22.78 -5.39
N SER A 428 18.35 23.13 -5.11
CA SER A 428 18.69 24.39 -4.46
C SER A 428 19.53 25.32 -5.32
N ASN A 429 19.32 26.63 -5.13
CA ASN A 429 20.06 27.66 -5.85
C ASN A 429 21.18 28.23 -4.98
N GLY A 430 22.39 28.34 -5.52
CA GLY A 430 23.52 28.98 -4.84
C GLY A 430 24.88 28.49 -5.34
N GLU A 431 25.93 29.00 -4.71
CA GLU A 431 27.30 28.54 -4.94
C GLU A 431 27.42 27.06 -4.54
N LYS A 432 27.99 26.25 -5.43
CA LYS A 432 27.92 24.80 -5.39
C LYS A 432 28.59 24.21 -4.15
N ASP A 433 29.80 24.65 -3.84
CA ASP A 433 30.59 24.06 -2.76
C ASP A 433 30.03 24.46 -1.39
N PHE A 434 29.61 25.71 -1.24
CA PHE A 434 29.01 26.21 -0.01
C PHE A 434 27.65 25.56 0.28
N GLN A 435 26.78 25.44 -0.72
CA GLN A 435 25.50 24.74 -0.53
C GLN A 435 25.71 23.27 -0.19
N LYS A 436 26.64 22.60 -0.88
CA LYS A 436 26.94 21.19 -0.62
C LYS A 436 27.47 20.98 0.80
N ASP A 437 28.34 21.86 1.29
CA ASP A 437 28.87 21.80 2.65
C ASP A 437 27.76 21.99 3.70
N LYS A 438 26.85 22.96 3.50
CA LYS A 438 25.67 23.13 4.38
C LYS A 438 24.81 21.87 4.44
N ILE A 439 24.46 21.30 3.28
CA ILE A 439 23.62 20.09 3.20
C ILE A 439 24.32 18.91 3.90
N ASN A 440 25.62 18.71 3.67
CA ASN A 440 26.36 17.62 4.31
C ASN A 440 26.41 17.78 5.83
N ARG A 441 26.73 18.98 6.33
CA ARG A 441 26.83 19.25 7.77
C ARG A 441 25.48 19.25 8.49
N SER A 442 24.39 19.47 7.76
CA SER A 442 23.04 19.29 8.30
C SER A 442 22.68 17.83 8.56
N GLY A 443 23.39 16.87 7.92
CA GLY A 443 23.19 15.44 8.09
C GLY A 443 22.01 14.86 7.32
N ILE A 444 21.39 15.62 6.41
CA ILE A 444 20.16 15.18 5.72
C ILE A 444 20.40 14.60 4.32
N TYR A 445 21.63 14.69 3.78
CA TYR A 445 21.94 14.31 2.40
C TYR A 445 21.46 12.89 2.04
N SER A 446 21.66 11.93 2.93
CA SER A 446 21.30 10.52 2.71
C SER A 446 19.79 10.27 2.61
N LEU A 447 18.96 11.21 3.04
CA LEU A 447 17.50 11.10 3.05
C LEU A 447 16.86 11.43 1.69
N PHE A 448 17.64 11.94 0.72
CA PHE A 448 17.13 12.36 -0.59
C PHE A 448 17.66 11.44 -1.70
N SER A 449 16.80 11.20 -2.70
CA SER A 449 17.14 10.44 -3.91
C SER A 449 18.24 11.15 -4.69
N GLU A 450 18.08 12.46 -4.84
CA GLU A 450 18.97 13.31 -5.63
C GLU A 450 19.11 14.69 -4.99
N VAL A 451 20.31 15.27 -5.07
CA VAL A 451 20.62 16.64 -4.58
C VAL A 451 21.27 17.42 -5.72
N ASN A 452 20.53 18.37 -6.27
CA ASN A 452 20.95 19.24 -7.37
C ASN A 452 21.17 20.67 -6.87
N ILE A 453 22.38 21.18 -7.06
CA ILE A 453 22.72 22.58 -6.75
C ILE A 453 22.97 23.32 -8.05
N VAL A 454 22.23 24.40 -8.27
CA VAL A 454 22.23 25.18 -9.50
C VAL A 454 22.59 26.64 -9.24
N PRO A 455 23.38 27.31 -10.11
CA PRO A 455 23.83 28.67 -9.87
C PRO A 455 22.75 29.73 -10.11
N LYS A 456 21.81 29.50 -11.05
CA LYS A 456 20.81 30.51 -11.43
C LYS A 456 19.37 30.01 -11.46
N SER A 457 19.04 29.09 -12.37
CA SER A 457 17.67 28.60 -12.54
C SER A 457 17.54 27.15 -12.10
N LYS A 458 16.39 26.84 -11.47
CA LYS A 458 16.00 25.48 -11.06
C LYS A 458 15.22 24.74 -12.15
N LYS A 459 14.84 25.44 -13.22
CA LYS A 459 13.94 24.99 -14.28
C LYS A 459 14.33 23.62 -14.84
N ASP A 460 15.51 23.49 -15.42
CA ASP A 460 15.90 22.27 -16.15
C ASP A 460 15.88 21.02 -15.26
N ASN A 461 16.25 21.15 -13.98
CA ASN A 461 16.22 20.03 -13.04
C ASN A 461 14.80 19.67 -12.63
N ILE A 462 13.94 20.66 -12.35
CA ILE A 462 12.54 20.42 -12.01
C ILE A 462 11.82 19.78 -13.19
N GLU A 463 11.99 20.30 -14.40
CA GLU A 463 11.37 19.77 -15.61
C GLU A 463 11.87 18.36 -15.94
N ARG A 464 13.17 18.09 -15.75
CA ARG A 464 13.73 16.74 -15.89
C ARG A 464 13.08 15.76 -14.91
N ILE A 465 13.04 16.10 -13.61
CA ILE A 465 12.39 15.26 -12.59
C ILE A 465 10.92 15.03 -12.95
N CYS A 466 10.22 16.03 -13.49
CA CYS A 466 8.86 15.86 -13.97
C CYS A 466 8.74 14.88 -15.14
N SER A 467 9.66 14.98 -16.11
CA SER A 467 9.68 14.12 -17.29
C SER A 467 10.02 12.66 -16.98
N GLU A 468 10.83 12.41 -15.96
CA GLU A 468 11.23 11.07 -15.51
C GLU A 468 10.12 10.39 -14.67
N ASN A 469 9.20 11.17 -14.10
CA ASN A 469 8.21 10.69 -13.15
C ASN A 469 6.78 11.09 -13.57
N LYS A 470 6.42 10.86 -14.84
CA LYS A 470 5.15 11.29 -15.44
C LYS A 470 3.90 10.73 -14.76
N ASP A 471 4.01 9.54 -14.17
CA ASP A 471 2.88 8.86 -13.52
C ASP A 471 2.67 9.29 -12.06
N SER A 472 3.62 10.04 -11.50
CA SER A 472 3.55 10.56 -10.13
C SER A 472 3.08 12.00 -10.10
N ARG A 473 2.38 12.38 -9.03
CA ARG A 473 2.13 13.78 -8.71
C ARG A 473 3.38 14.38 -8.06
N ILE A 474 3.81 15.53 -8.55
CA ILE A 474 5.05 16.17 -8.11
C ILE A 474 4.70 17.47 -7.40
N ILE A 475 5.29 17.70 -6.24
CA ILE A 475 5.16 18.94 -5.48
C ILE A 475 6.53 19.61 -5.45
N PHE A 476 6.63 20.83 -5.96
CA PHE A 476 7.82 21.66 -5.80
C PHE A 476 7.57 22.75 -4.75
N ILE A 477 8.41 22.79 -3.73
CA ILE A 477 8.30 23.73 -2.61
C ILE A 477 9.53 24.62 -2.52
N ASP A 478 9.30 25.93 -2.48
CA ASP A 478 10.33 26.97 -2.52
C ASP A 478 9.87 28.21 -1.73
N ASP A 479 10.80 28.96 -1.15
CA ASP A 479 10.53 30.21 -0.42
C ASP A 479 10.38 31.43 -1.36
N LYS A 480 10.80 31.31 -2.63
CA LYS A 480 10.87 32.42 -3.60
C LYS A 480 9.93 32.18 -4.81
N PRO A 481 8.92 33.04 -5.01
CA PRO A 481 7.97 32.91 -6.13
C PRO A 481 8.61 32.91 -7.53
N LYS A 482 9.75 33.59 -7.71
CA LYS A 482 10.42 33.71 -9.01
C LYS A 482 10.75 32.36 -9.65
N PHE A 483 11.05 31.33 -8.84
CA PHE A 483 11.40 30.00 -9.36
C PHE A 483 10.21 29.21 -9.85
N PHE A 484 8.98 29.64 -9.55
CA PHE A 484 7.77 29.06 -10.12
C PHE A 484 7.45 29.64 -11.50
N ASN A 485 7.72 30.94 -11.69
CA ASN A 485 7.39 31.65 -12.92
C ASN A 485 8.23 31.20 -14.13
N ASP A 486 9.42 30.63 -13.87
CA ASP A 486 10.33 30.17 -14.91
C ASP A 486 9.95 28.79 -15.50
N LEU A 487 9.00 28.08 -14.87
CA LEU A 487 8.63 26.70 -15.19
C LEU A 487 7.62 26.61 -16.34
N ASP A 488 7.85 25.67 -17.26
CA ASP A 488 6.89 25.34 -18.31
C ASP A 488 5.83 24.35 -17.78
N MET A 489 4.71 24.91 -17.32
CA MET A 489 3.60 24.11 -16.77
C MET A 489 2.90 23.22 -17.81
N GLU A 490 3.05 23.50 -19.11
CA GLU A 490 2.50 22.60 -20.15
C GLU A 490 3.32 21.31 -20.27
N ARG A 491 4.64 21.39 -20.04
CA ARG A 491 5.54 20.23 -19.96
C ARG A 491 5.42 19.48 -18.64
N CYS A 492 5.09 20.19 -17.56
CA CYS A 492 4.99 19.65 -16.21
C CYS A 492 3.55 19.58 -15.70
N LYS A 493 2.66 18.90 -16.44
CA LYS A 493 1.23 18.79 -16.08
C LYS A 493 0.97 18.14 -14.72
N ASN A 494 1.89 17.30 -14.25
CA ASN A 494 1.83 16.62 -12.97
C ASN A 494 2.47 17.42 -11.81
N LEU A 495 2.94 18.64 -12.07
CA LEU A 495 3.62 19.49 -11.09
C LEU A 495 2.66 20.46 -10.39
N LYS A 496 2.79 20.54 -9.06
CA LYS A 496 2.17 21.55 -8.21
C LYS A 496 3.24 22.34 -7.49
N THR A 497 3.16 23.66 -7.51
CA THR A 497 4.09 24.54 -6.78
C THR A 497 3.48 25.00 -5.46
N ILE A 498 4.29 25.04 -4.40
CA ILE A 498 3.92 25.54 -3.07
C ILE A 498 4.94 26.60 -2.65
N LEU A 499 4.47 27.81 -2.39
CA LEU A 499 5.26 28.84 -1.73
C LEU A 499 5.38 28.52 -0.24
N PHE A 500 6.60 28.38 0.26
CA PHE A 500 6.86 28.13 1.67
C PHE A 500 6.84 29.43 2.47
N ASP A 501 5.63 29.89 2.80
CA ASP A 501 5.34 31.00 3.69
C ASP A 501 4.87 30.50 5.08
N GLU A 502 4.27 31.36 5.90
CA GLU A 502 3.75 31.00 7.23
C GLU A 502 2.77 29.81 7.20
N ASN A 503 2.05 29.62 6.09
CA ASN A 503 1.09 28.53 5.90
C ASN A 503 1.65 27.42 4.96
N GLY A 504 2.93 27.49 4.59
CA GLY A 504 3.55 26.59 3.62
C GLY A 504 3.50 25.13 4.04
N LEU A 505 3.71 24.84 5.32
CA LEU A 505 3.65 23.50 5.88
C LEU A 505 2.22 22.91 5.81
N GLU A 506 1.22 23.70 6.18
CA GLU A 506 -0.19 23.27 6.12
C GLU A 506 -0.64 23.04 4.68
N LYS A 507 -0.24 23.91 3.75
CA LYS A 507 -0.48 23.73 2.31
C LYS A 507 0.17 22.45 1.81
N LEU A 508 1.41 22.17 2.21
CA LEU A 508 2.12 20.94 1.84
C LEU A 508 1.39 19.69 2.33
N ILE A 509 1.04 19.65 3.61
CA ILE A 509 0.29 18.52 4.21
C ILE A 509 -1.06 18.35 3.51
N THR A 510 -1.77 19.45 3.29
CA THR A 510 -3.05 19.45 2.57
C THR A 510 -2.89 18.87 1.17
N GLU A 511 -1.90 19.33 0.41
CA GLU A 511 -1.64 18.81 -0.93
C GLU A 511 -1.27 17.34 -0.85
N ILE A 512 -0.32 16.91 -0.01
CA ILE A 512 0.05 15.49 0.16
C ILE A 512 -1.19 14.60 0.41
N ASN A 513 -2.17 15.11 1.17
CA ASN A 513 -3.38 14.38 1.50
C ASN A 513 -4.48 14.43 0.43
N LYS A 514 -4.42 15.38 -0.52
CA LYS A 514 -5.35 15.42 -1.66
C LYS A 514 -5.21 14.16 -2.49
N ASN A 515 -6.36 13.58 -2.82
CA ASN A 515 -6.49 12.42 -3.69
C ASN A 515 -6.10 12.80 -5.13
#